data_AF-A0ABD2VN23-F1
#
_entry.id   AF-A0ABD2VN23-F1
#
_cell.length_a   1.000
_cell.length_b   1.000
_cell.length_c   1.000
_cell.angle_alpha   90.00
_cell.angle_beta   90.00
_cell.angle_gamma   90.00
#
_symmetry.space_group_name_H-M   'P 1'
#
loop_
_entity.id
_entity.type
_entity.pdbx_description
1 polymer ?
#
loop_
_entity_poly.entity_id
_entity_poly.type
_entity_poly.pdbx_seq_one_letter_code
_entity_poly.pdbx_strand_id
1 'polypeptide(L)'
;IKDIISGFSIPAALPWHLVDEVYIPVNCGEDFHWVLAVVVLKERLIRVYDSSMVSRKKVYAKEIKKLSVMLPNYLHDSGFFDKMGRTDWASMEAYKDKETGELLGPQHSFE
;
A
#
# COMPACT_ATOMS: atom_id res chain seq x y z
N ILE A 1 -13.07 -7.34 -10.49
CA ILE A 1 -11.81 -6.80 -11.07
C ILE A 1 -11.92 -5.29 -11.33
N LYS A 2 -12.93 -4.82 -12.08
CA LYS A 2 -13.15 -3.37 -12.31
C LYS A 2 -13.15 -2.55 -11.01
N ASP A 3 -13.88 -3.01 -10.01
CA ASP A 3 -14.03 -2.27 -8.73
C ASP A 3 -12.74 -2.24 -7.89
N ILE A 4 -11.86 -3.24 -8.06
CA ILE A 4 -10.53 -3.30 -7.43
C ILE A 4 -9.58 -2.31 -8.13
N ILE A 5 -9.61 -2.27 -9.46
CA ILE A 5 -8.77 -1.37 -10.27
C ILE A 5 -9.15 0.09 -10.01
N SER A 6 -10.43 0.39 -9.79
CA SER A 6 -10.92 1.73 -9.47
C SER A 6 -10.78 2.11 -7.99
N GLY A 7 -10.21 1.26 -7.14
CA GLY A 7 -9.98 1.54 -5.72
C GLY A 7 -11.25 1.53 -4.85
N PHE A 8 -12.39 1.11 -5.39
CA PHE A 8 -13.66 1.00 -4.65
C PHE A 8 -13.77 -0.29 -3.83
N SER A 9 -12.92 -1.27 -4.13
CA SER A 9 -12.83 -2.56 -3.43
C SER A 9 -11.38 -2.85 -3.07
N ILE A 10 -11.06 -2.78 -1.78
CA ILE A 10 -9.81 -3.34 -1.25
C ILE A 10 -10.06 -4.83 -1.05
N PRO A 11 -9.31 -5.74 -1.69
CA PRO A 11 -9.34 -7.16 -1.33
C PRO A 11 -8.63 -7.33 0.02
N ALA A 12 -9.25 -6.82 1.10
CA ALA A 12 -8.68 -6.70 2.43
C ALA A 12 -8.61 -8.05 3.18
N ALA A 13 -9.01 -9.15 2.54
CA ALA A 13 -9.23 -10.43 3.19
C ALA A 13 -8.26 -11.56 2.77
N LEU A 14 -7.25 -11.29 1.92
CA LEU A 14 -6.25 -12.32 1.62
C LEU A 14 -5.24 -12.43 2.76
N PRO A 15 -5.08 -13.61 3.39
CA PRO A 15 -4.03 -13.84 4.37
C PRO A 15 -2.65 -13.52 3.79
N TRP A 16 -1.83 -12.75 4.52
CA TRP A 16 -0.49 -12.33 4.07
C TRP A 16 0.42 -13.48 3.63
N HIS A 17 0.27 -14.67 4.20
CA HIS A 17 1.07 -15.85 3.84
C HIS A 17 0.72 -16.45 2.46
N LEU A 18 -0.41 -16.05 1.87
CA LEU A 18 -0.84 -16.45 0.52
C LEU A 18 -0.50 -15.39 -0.54
N VAL A 19 0.03 -14.24 -0.13
CA VAL A 19 0.40 -13.16 -1.04
C VAL A 19 1.84 -13.38 -1.47
N ASP A 20 2.08 -13.40 -2.79
CA ASP A 20 3.42 -13.50 -3.38
C ASP A 20 3.94 -12.14 -3.86
N GLU A 21 3.05 -11.25 -4.28
CA GLU A 21 3.36 -9.94 -4.84
C GLU A 21 2.44 -8.86 -4.23
N VAL A 22 3.04 -7.75 -3.79
CA VAL A 22 2.31 -6.58 -3.26
C VAL A 22 2.53 -5.41 -4.20
N TYR A 23 1.45 -4.82 -4.70
CA TYR A 23 1.45 -3.68 -5.60
C TYR A 23 1.21 -2.40 -4.82
N ILE A 24 2.12 -1.43 -4.95
CA ILE A 24 2.09 -0.15 -4.25
C ILE A 24 2.17 0.96 -5.31
N PRO A 25 1.04 1.48 -5.80
CA PRO A 25 1.02 2.63 -6.70
C PRO A 25 1.33 3.90 -5.90
N VAL A 26 2.32 4.66 -6.34
CA VAL A 26 2.75 5.93 -5.76
C VAL A 26 2.47 7.02 -6.80
N ASN A 27 1.65 8.00 -6.41
CA ASN A 27 1.41 9.18 -7.21
C ASN A 27 2.50 10.22 -6.90
N CYS A 28 3.34 10.53 -7.89
CA CYS A 28 4.32 11.62 -7.83
C CYS A 28 3.60 12.91 -8.23
N GLY A 29 2.92 13.51 -7.25
CA GLY A 29 1.93 14.59 -7.43
C GLY A 29 2.40 15.87 -8.12
N GLU A 30 3.69 16.03 -8.41
CA GLU A 30 4.20 17.19 -9.15
C GLU A 30 4.05 17.06 -10.68
N ASP A 31 4.00 15.83 -11.22
CA ASP A 31 4.04 15.60 -12.69
C ASP A 31 2.88 14.75 -13.25
N PHE A 32 1.84 14.46 -12.45
CA PHE A 32 0.85 13.41 -12.77
C PHE A 32 1.50 12.08 -13.16
N HIS A 33 2.64 11.81 -12.53
CA HIS A 33 3.51 10.70 -12.84
C HIS A 33 3.26 9.57 -11.83
N TRP A 34 3.07 8.35 -12.31
CA TRP A 34 2.84 7.19 -11.46
C TRP A 34 4.07 6.29 -11.43
N VAL A 35 4.47 5.95 -10.21
CA VAL A 35 5.47 4.92 -9.95
C VAL A 35 4.77 3.73 -9.32
N LEU A 36 4.92 2.55 -9.91
CA LEU A 36 4.42 1.30 -9.37
C LEU A 36 5.57 0.51 -8.76
N ALA A 37 5.59 0.42 -7.42
CA ALA A 37 6.47 -0.51 -6.72
C ALA A 37 5.76 -1.86 -6.55
N VAL A 38 6.45 -2.95 -6.90
CA VAL A 38 5.99 -4.32 -6.74
C VAL A 38 6.95 -5.05 -5.81
N VAL A 39 6.48 -5.45 -4.64
CA VAL A 39 7.24 -6.24 -3.68
C VAL A 39 6.99 -7.72 -3.96
N VAL A 40 8.00 -8.41 -4.50
CA VAL A 40 7.94 -9.86 -4.75
C VAL A 40 8.50 -10.58 -3.52
N LEU A 41 7.60 -11.12 -2.70
CA LEU A 41 7.90 -11.68 -1.37
C LEU A 41 8.77 -12.93 -1.46
N LYS A 42 8.46 -13.82 -2.41
CA LYS A 42 9.23 -15.04 -2.68
C LYS A 42 10.67 -14.75 -3.08
N GLU A 43 10.86 -13.76 -3.96
CA GLU A 43 12.18 -13.36 -4.46
C GLU A 43 12.91 -12.37 -3.54
N ARG A 44 12.21 -11.82 -2.53
CA ARG A 44 12.70 -10.73 -1.66
C ARG A 44 13.24 -9.54 -2.46
N LEU A 45 12.49 -9.15 -3.50
CA LEU A 45 12.87 -8.10 -4.43
C LEU A 45 11.77 -7.03 -4.52
N ILE A 46 12.17 -5.77 -4.66
CA ILE A 46 11.27 -4.69 -5.04
C ILE A 46 11.56 -4.32 -6.50
N ARG A 47 10.56 -4.44 -7.36
CA ARG A 47 10.60 -3.98 -8.75
C ARG A 47 9.90 -2.63 -8.82
N VAL A 48 10.55 -1.63 -9.40
CA VAL A 48 9.97 -0.29 -9.56
C VAL A 48 9.73 -0.03 -11.03
N TYR A 49 8.48 0.24 -11.38
CA TYR A 49 8.06 0.63 -12.72
C TYR A 49 7.68 2.10 -12.69
N ASP A 50 8.27 2.86 -13.60
CA ASP A 50 8.08 4.30 -13.68
C ASP A 50 7.42 4.59 -15.03
N SER A 51 6.22 5.18 -15.03
CA SER A 51 5.49 5.52 -16.26
C SER A 51 6.14 6.62 -17.12
N SER A 52 7.06 7.41 -16.56
CA SER A 52 7.78 8.49 -17.26
C SER A 52 9.10 8.02 -17.88
N MET A 53 9.67 6.91 -17.38
CA MET A 53 10.94 6.39 -17.88
C MET A 53 10.76 5.66 -19.21
N VAL A 54 11.24 6.29 -20.29
CA VAL A 54 11.66 5.59 -21.52
C VAL A 54 12.80 4.64 -21.15
N SER A 55 12.46 3.38 -20.88
CA SER A 55 13.35 2.23 -20.78
C SER A 55 14.59 2.39 -19.86
N ARG A 56 14.54 1.76 -18.68
CA ARG A 56 15.57 0.82 -18.20
C ARG A 56 15.05 0.23 -16.90
N LYS A 57 14.69 -1.05 -16.92
CA LYS A 57 14.39 -1.83 -15.71
C LYS A 57 15.61 -1.73 -14.77
N LYS A 58 15.59 -0.80 -13.81
CA LYS A 58 16.58 -0.76 -12.74
C LYS A 58 16.12 -1.75 -11.68
N VAL A 59 16.67 -2.96 -11.75
CA VAL A 59 16.50 -3.95 -10.69
C VAL A 59 17.44 -3.55 -9.56
N TYR A 60 16.90 -2.92 -8.52
CA TYR A 60 17.67 -2.60 -7.32
C TYR A 60 17.74 -3.83 -6.41
N ALA A 61 18.65 -4.75 -6.74
CA ALA A 61 18.97 -5.91 -5.91
C ALA A 61 20.04 -5.55 -4.87
N LYS A 62 19.79 -4.55 -4.02
CA LYS A 62 20.52 -4.47 -2.74
C LYS A 62 19.83 -5.46 -1.83
N GLU A 63 20.58 -6.28 -1.07
CA GLU A 63 20.02 -7.33 -0.20
C GLU A 63 18.90 -6.75 0.67
N ILE A 64 17.65 -6.96 0.24
CA ILE A 64 16.48 -6.55 0.98
C ILE A 64 16.45 -7.51 2.16
N LYS A 65 16.76 -6.99 3.35
CA LYS A 65 16.59 -7.75 4.58
C LYS A 65 15.17 -8.32 4.58
N LYS A 66 15.00 -9.56 5.03
CA LYS A 66 13.68 -10.22 5.06
C LYS A 66 12.64 -9.24 5.59
N LEU A 67 11.46 -9.18 4.98
CA LEU A 67 10.39 -8.29 5.44
C LEU A 67 10.04 -8.51 6.91
N SER A 68 10.19 -9.75 7.41
CA SER A 68 10.07 -10.07 8.84
C SER A 68 11.03 -9.29 9.74
N VAL A 69 12.12 -8.74 9.20
CA VAL A 69 13.11 -7.88 9.90
C VAL A 69 12.87 -6.41 9.57
N MET A 70 12.59 -6.08 8.30
CA MET A 70 12.37 -4.69 7.91
C MET A 70 11.08 -4.10 8.46
N LEU A 71 9.98 -4.88 8.45
CA LEU A 71 8.66 -4.39 8.83
C LEU A 71 8.61 -4.00 10.31
N PRO A 72 9.08 -4.82 11.28
CA PRO A 72 9.07 -4.42 12.69
C PRO A 72 9.96 -3.20 12.94
N ASN A 73 11.14 -3.14 12.32
CA ASN A 73 12.05 -1.99 12.46
C ASN A 73 11.43 -0.72 11.90
N TYR A 74 10.82 -0.79 10.72
CA TYR A 74 10.15 0.37 10.12
C TYR A 74 8.97 0.85 10.99
N LEU A 75 8.14 -0.07 11.49
CA LEU A 75 7.02 0.29 12.36
C LEU A 75 7.51 0.93 13.67
N HIS A 76 8.61 0.42 14.23
CA HIS A 76 9.27 1.04 15.38
C HIS A 76 9.79 2.45 15.04
N ASP A 77 10.60 2.59 14.00
CA ASP A 77 11.27 3.84 13.62
C ASP A 77 10.29 4.93 13.14
N SER A 78 9.15 4.54 12.58
CA SER A 78 8.07 5.45 12.20
C SER A 78 7.23 5.94 13.38
N GLY A 79 7.50 5.46 14.60
CA GLY A 79 6.72 5.79 15.79
C GLY A 79 5.30 5.24 15.71
N PHE A 80 5.07 4.17 14.93
CA PHE A 80 3.74 3.57 14.76
C PHE A 80 3.13 3.16 16.11
N PHE A 81 3.96 2.63 17.01
CA PHE A 81 3.54 2.20 18.34
C PHE A 81 3.43 3.33 19.36
N ASP A 82 3.96 4.52 19.08
CA ASP A 82 3.89 5.65 20.01
C ASP A 82 2.48 6.26 20.08
N LYS A 83 1.70 6.07 19.01
CA LYS A 83 0.30 6.48 18.93
C LYS A 83 -0.63 5.32 19.28
N MET A 84 -0.64 4.91 20.56
CA MET A 84 -1.61 3.94 21.10
C MET A 84 -3.01 4.52 21.35
N GLY A 85 -3.25 5.79 21.04
CA GLY A 85 -4.60 6.36 21.08
C GLY A 85 -5.49 5.67 20.05
N ARG A 86 -6.76 5.39 20.40
CA ARG A 86 -7.75 4.89 19.45
C ARG A 86 -7.75 5.82 18.23
N THR A 87 -7.46 5.29 17.05
CA THR A 87 -7.52 6.06 15.82
C THR A 87 -8.93 6.57 15.65
N ASP A 88 -9.08 7.89 15.69
CA ASP A 88 -10.36 8.54 15.44
C ASP A 88 -10.56 8.63 13.92
N TRP A 89 -11.03 7.53 13.34
CA TRP A 89 -11.31 7.43 11.91
C TRP A 89 -12.25 8.54 11.43
N ALA A 90 -13.14 9.02 12.30
CA ALA A 90 -14.10 10.08 11.98
C ALA A 90 -13.45 11.44 11.68
N SER A 91 -12.27 11.73 12.25
CA SER A 91 -11.55 12.98 12.01
C SER A 91 -10.58 12.93 10.83
N MET A 92 -10.37 11.76 10.22
CA MET A 92 -9.47 11.62 9.08
C MET A 92 -10.22 11.79 7.75
N GLU A 93 -9.94 12.87 7.04
CA GLU A 93 -10.51 13.17 5.70
C GLU A 93 -10.27 12.05 4.67
N ALA A 94 -9.19 11.27 4.83
CA ALA A 94 -8.89 10.14 3.94
C ALA A 94 -9.94 9.01 3.98
N TYR A 95 -10.75 8.95 5.04
CA TYR A 95 -11.77 7.91 5.24
C TYR A 95 -13.20 8.44 5.09
N LYS A 96 -13.36 9.69 4.65
CA LYS A 96 -14.66 10.26 4.32
C LYS A 96 -14.92 10.13 2.83
N ASP A 97 -16.16 9.83 2.47
CA ASP A 97 -16.65 9.98 1.12
C ASP A 97 -16.55 11.45 0.71
N LYS A 98 -16.04 11.71 -0.51
CA LYS A 98 -15.79 13.08 -0.97
C LYS A 98 -17.06 13.85 -1.31
N GLU A 99 -18.15 13.16 -1.62
CA GLU A 99 -19.41 13.76 -2.01
C GLU A 99 -20.36 13.92 -0.83
N THR A 100 -20.43 12.91 0.05
CA THR A 100 -21.35 12.91 1.19
C THR A 100 -20.68 13.34 2.50
N GLY A 101 -19.35 13.26 2.60
CA GLY A 101 -18.62 13.51 3.84
C GLY A 101 -18.78 12.43 4.91
N GLU A 102 -19.51 11.34 4.60
CA GLU A 102 -19.75 10.22 5.51
C GLU A 102 -18.55 9.28 5.57
N LEU A 103 -18.39 8.54 6.68
CA LEU A 103 -17.30 7.58 6.78
C LEU A 103 -17.50 6.41 5.81
N LEU A 104 -16.43 6.04 5.12
CA LEU A 104 -16.36 4.86 4.28
C LEU A 104 -16.48 3.61 5.17
N GLY A 105 -17.71 3.16 5.37
CA GLY A 105 -18.01 1.92 6.09
C GLY A 105 -17.67 0.67 5.27
N PRO A 106 -17.48 -0.49 5.92
CA PRO A 106 -17.37 -1.76 5.20
C PRO A 106 -18.66 -2.00 4.40
N GLN A 107 -18.55 -2.18 3.08
CA GLN A 107 -19.74 -2.47 2.25
C GLN A 107 -20.23 -3.92 2.37
N HIS A 108 -19.47 -4.80 3.02
CA HIS A 108 -19.87 -6.16 3.29
C HIS A 108 -19.61 -6.53 4.76
N SER A 109 -20.60 -7.18 5.37
CA SER A 109 -20.49 -7.78 6.69
C SER A 109 -19.44 -8.89 6.68
N PHE A 110 -18.67 -8.97 7.75
CA PHE A 110 -17.82 -10.13 8.06
C PHE A 110 -18.71 -11.27 8.60
N GLU A 111 -19.61 -11.80 7.77
CA GLU A 111 -20.25 -13.11 8.03
C GLU A 111 -19.42 -14.24 7.43
#